data_AF-A0A654TSH2-F1
#
_entry.id   AF-A0A654TSH2-F1
#
_cell.length_a   1.000
_cell.length_b   1.000
_cell.length_c   1.000
_cell.angle_alpha   90.00
_cell.angle_beta   90.00
_cell.angle_gamma   90.00
#
_symmetry.space_group_name_H-M   'P 1'
#
loop_
_entity.id
_entity.type
_entity.pdbx_description
1 polymer ?
#
loop_
_entity_poly.entity_id
_entity_poly.type
_entity_poly.pdbx_seq_one_letter_code
_entity_poly.pdbx_strand_id
1 'polypeptide(L)'
;METHRFDFCFIGAGYEDQVDEFLTVNPGLAGRFNRKLRFESYSPVEIVEIGHRYATPRASQLDDAAREVFLDAVTTIRNYTTPSGQHGIDAMQNGRFARNVIERAEGFRDTRVVAQKRAGQPVSVQDLQIITATDIDAAIRSVCSDNRDMAAIVW
;
A
#
# COMPACT_ATOMS: atom_id res chain seq x y z
N MET A 1 -7.12 -7.62 -35.79
CA MET A 1 -5.92 -7.50 -34.94
C MET A 1 -4.65 -7.97 -35.65
N GLU A 2 -4.71 -8.97 -36.53
CA GLU A 2 -3.53 -9.43 -37.31
C GLU A 2 -3.00 -8.39 -38.31
N THR A 3 -3.90 -7.60 -38.92
CA THR A 3 -3.58 -6.58 -39.93
C THR A 3 -2.79 -5.37 -39.40
N HIS A 4 -2.71 -5.19 -38.07
CA HIS A 4 -2.04 -4.06 -37.41
C HIS A 4 -1.03 -4.53 -36.34
N ARG A 5 -0.47 -5.72 -36.48
CA ARG A 5 0.40 -6.33 -35.46
C ARG A 5 1.62 -5.47 -35.07
N PHE A 6 2.01 -4.53 -35.92
CA PHE A 6 3.14 -3.63 -35.71
C PHE A 6 2.74 -2.21 -35.25
N ASP A 7 1.44 -1.88 -35.30
CA ASP A 7 0.92 -0.54 -34.96
C ASP A 7 0.19 -0.53 -33.61
N PHE A 8 0.01 -1.70 -32.99
CA PHE A 8 -0.81 -1.87 -31.80
C PHE A 8 -0.15 -2.80 -30.79
N CYS A 9 -0.05 -2.33 -29.54
CA CYS A 9 0.36 -3.12 -28.39
C CYS A 9 -0.82 -3.26 -27.43
N PHE A 10 -1.15 -4.50 -27.06
CA PHE A 10 -2.13 -4.80 -26.01
C PHE A 10 -1.40 -5.23 -24.73
N ILE A 11 -1.73 -4.60 -23.60
CA ILE A 11 -1.23 -4.98 -22.29
C ILE A 11 -2.44 -5.36 -21.43
N GLY A 12 -2.54 -6.65 -21.10
CA GLY A 12 -3.47 -7.14 -20.08
C GLY A 12 -2.80 -7.10 -18.71
N ALA A 13 -3.50 -6.61 -17.71
CA ALA A 13 -3.03 -6.56 -16.33
C ALA A 13 -4.15 -6.99 -15.38
N GLY A 14 -3.81 -7.81 -14.39
CA GLY A 14 -4.75 -8.35 -13.41
C GLY A 14 -4.03 -9.28 -12.45
N TYR A 15 -4.78 -9.81 -11.48
CA TYR A 15 -4.26 -10.87 -10.61
C TYR A 15 -4.01 -12.13 -11.43
N GLU A 16 -2.99 -12.89 -11.05
CA GLU A 16 -2.52 -14.04 -11.83
C GLU A 16 -3.64 -15.03 -12.17
N ASP A 17 -4.39 -15.48 -11.16
CA ASP A 17 -5.49 -16.43 -11.35
C ASP A 17 -6.56 -15.90 -12.31
N GLN A 18 -6.87 -14.60 -12.22
CA GLN A 18 -7.86 -13.95 -13.10
C GLN A 18 -7.35 -13.81 -14.53
N VAL A 19 -6.06 -13.52 -14.70
CA VAL A 19 -5.42 -13.46 -16.01
C VAL A 19 -5.38 -14.85 -16.63
N ASP A 20 -4.99 -15.87 -15.87
CA ASP A 20 -4.95 -17.24 -16.38
C ASP A 20 -6.35 -17.75 -16.73
N GLU A 21 -7.37 -17.49 -15.90
CA GLU A 21 -8.78 -17.77 -16.23
C GLU A 21 -9.21 -17.05 -17.51
N PHE A 22 -8.92 -15.76 -17.64
CA PHE A 22 -9.24 -14.97 -18.84
C PHE A 22 -8.58 -15.56 -20.10
N LEU A 23 -7.36 -16.06 -20.01
CA LEU A 23 -6.66 -16.67 -21.14
C LEU A 23 -7.27 -18.01 -21.58
N THR A 24 -8.06 -18.68 -20.72
CA THR A 24 -8.77 -19.92 -21.09
C THR A 24 -10.06 -19.69 -21.88
N VAL A 25 -10.60 -18.47 -21.89
CA VAL A 25 -11.87 -18.13 -22.54
C VAL A 25 -11.86 -18.45 -24.05
N ASN A 26 -10.71 -18.33 -24.70
CA ASN A 26 -10.54 -18.73 -26.10
C ASN A 26 -9.11 -19.28 -26.32
N PRO A 27 -8.94 -20.50 -26.86
CA PRO A 27 -7.63 -21.11 -27.13
C PRO A 27 -6.70 -20.23 -27.98
N GLY A 28 -7.25 -19.44 -28.90
CA GLY A 28 -6.50 -18.52 -29.76
C GLY A 28 -6.04 -17.25 -29.05
N LEU A 29 -6.53 -16.96 -27.85
CA LEU A 29 -6.16 -15.79 -27.06
C LEU A 29 -4.85 -16.03 -26.33
N ALA A 30 -4.70 -17.18 -25.65
CA ALA A 30 -3.47 -17.55 -24.94
C ALA A 30 -2.23 -17.48 -25.86
N GLY A 31 -2.34 -17.96 -27.10
CA GLY A 31 -1.25 -17.91 -28.09
C GLY A 31 -0.86 -16.49 -28.54
N ARG A 32 -1.71 -15.49 -28.31
CA ARG A 32 -1.44 -14.08 -28.66
C ARG A 32 -0.71 -13.32 -27.55
N PHE A 33 -0.62 -13.86 -26.33
CA PHE A 33 0.18 -13.32 -25.23
C PHE A 33 1.53 -14.04 -25.17
N ASN A 34 2.46 -13.62 -26.02
CA ASN A 34 3.81 -14.21 -26.13
C ASN A 34 4.78 -13.79 -25.02
N ARG A 35 4.37 -12.90 -24.11
CA ARG A 35 5.14 -12.44 -22.95
C ARG A 35 4.23 -12.38 -21.73
N LYS A 36 4.66 -13.01 -20.63
CA LYS A 36 4.04 -12.91 -19.31
C LYS A 36 5.07 -12.32 -18.35
N LEU A 37 4.70 -11.24 -17.66
CA LEU A 37 5.50 -10.63 -16.61
C LEU A 37 4.76 -10.85 -15.29
N ARG A 38 5.40 -11.54 -14.34
CA ARG A 38 4.86 -11.73 -12.99
C ARG A 38 5.50 -10.67 -12.09
N PHE A 39 4.66 -9.95 -11.35
CA PHE A 39 5.10 -9.00 -10.34
C PHE A 39 4.95 -9.68 -8.97
N GLU A 40 6.07 -9.84 -8.27
CA GLU A 40 6.06 -10.36 -6.91
C GLU A 40 5.53 -9.31 -5.93
N SER A 41 5.03 -9.79 -4.79
CA SER A 41 4.62 -8.94 -3.68
C SER A 41 5.83 -8.17 -3.14
N TYR A 42 5.62 -6.90 -2.76
CA TYR A 42 6.70 -6.09 -2.23
C TYR A 42 7.18 -6.62 -0.87
N SER A 43 8.48 -6.50 -0.62
CA SER A 43 9.06 -6.68 0.70
C SER A 43 8.64 -5.55 1.66
N PRO A 44 8.77 -5.74 2.98
CA PRO A 44 8.39 -4.71 3.95
C PRO A 44 9.15 -3.40 3.74
N VAL A 45 10.44 -3.48 3.38
CA VAL A 45 11.28 -2.31 3.10
C VAL A 45 10.79 -1.57 1.86
N GLU A 46 10.39 -2.28 0.80
CA GLU A 46 9.84 -1.67 -0.40
C GLU A 46 8.48 -1.00 -0.15
N ILE A 47 7.63 -1.57 0.71
CA ILE A 47 6.36 -0.94 1.11
C ILE A 47 6.60 0.39 1.84
N VAL A 48 7.54 0.42 2.79
CA VAL A 48 7.93 1.67 3.49
C VAL A 48 8.50 2.68 2.50
N GLU A 49 9.32 2.25 1.55
CA GLU A 49 9.87 3.11 0.50
C GLU A 49 8.79 3.66 -0.45
N ILE A 50 7.80 2.85 -0.82
CA ILE A 50 6.63 3.32 -1.58
C ILE A 50 5.87 4.38 -0.78
N GLY A 51 5.66 4.15 0.52
CA GLY A 51 5.04 5.14 1.40
C GLY A 51 5.83 6.45 1.45
N HIS A 52 7.14 6.38 1.62
CA HIS A 52 8.03 7.54 1.63
C HIS A 52 7.97 8.33 0.30
N ARG A 53 8.05 7.64 -0.84
CA ARG A 53 7.92 8.24 -2.17
C ARG A 53 6.55 8.84 -2.43
N TYR A 54 5.50 8.27 -1.83
CA TYR A 54 4.15 8.80 -1.92
C TYR A 54 3.97 10.07 -1.07
N ALA A 55 4.59 10.12 0.11
CA ALA A 55 4.50 11.25 1.04
C ALA A 55 5.29 12.49 0.56
N THR A 56 6.46 12.28 -0.04
CA THR A 56 7.39 13.37 -0.42
C THR A 56 6.77 14.46 -1.31
N PRO A 57 6.11 14.15 -2.44
CA PRO A 57 5.49 15.19 -3.29
C PRO A 57 4.31 15.90 -2.62
N ARG A 58 3.80 15.38 -1.49
CA ARG A 58 2.71 15.94 -0.70
C ARG A 58 3.20 16.84 0.44
N ALA A 59 4.51 17.10 0.50
CA ALA A 59 5.17 17.78 1.61
C ALA A 59 4.99 17.08 2.97
N SER A 60 4.74 15.77 2.96
CA SER A 60 4.65 14.93 4.15
C SER A 60 5.96 14.15 4.32
N GLN A 61 6.47 14.09 5.55
CA GLN A 61 7.73 13.43 5.88
C GLN A 61 7.54 12.52 7.08
N LEU A 62 7.94 11.26 6.97
CA LEU A 62 7.98 10.36 8.11
C LEU A 62 9.27 10.62 8.88
N ASP A 63 9.16 10.84 10.20
CA ASP A 63 10.35 10.79 11.05
C ASP A 63 10.90 9.36 11.17
N ASP A 64 12.10 9.21 11.72
CA ASP A 64 12.78 7.91 11.79
C ASP A 64 11.97 6.89 12.59
N ALA A 65 11.38 7.31 13.71
CA ALA A 65 10.53 6.45 14.53
C ALA A 65 9.26 5.99 13.78
N ALA A 66 8.67 6.87 12.97
CA ALA A 66 7.53 6.55 12.11
C ALA A 66 7.91 5.52 11.04
N ARG A 67 9.11 5.61 10.46
CA ARG A 67 9.61 4.62 9.49
C ARG A 67 9.84 3.26 10.15
N GLU A 68 10.41 3.23 11.35
CA GLU A 68 10.62 2.00 12.13
C GLU A 68 9.29 1.32 12.47
N VAL A 69 8.33 2.06 13.06
CA VAL A 69 6.99 1.52 13.37
C VAL A 69 6.29 1.01 12.11
N PHE A 70 6.42 1.74 10.99
CA PHE A 70 5.83 1.28 9.74
C PHE A 70 6.48 -0.03 9.26
N LEU A 71 7.80 -0.14 9.33
CA LEU A 71 8.53 -1.34 8.93
C LEU A 71 8.15 -2.56 9.76
N ASP A 72 8.09 -2.42 11.09
CA ASP A 72 7.72 -3.50 12.02
C ASP A 72 6.30 -3.99 11.77
N ALA A 73 5.37 -3.06 11.59
CA ALA A 73 3.99 -3.39 11.29
C ALA A 73 3.84 -4.08 9.94
N VAL A 74 4.48 -3.59 8.88
CA VAL A 74 4.43 -4.23 7.55
C VAL A 74 5.08 -5.61 7.60
N THR A 75 6.16 -5.78 8.36
CA THR A 75 6.81 -7.09 8.55
C THR A 75 5.85 -8.06 9.22
N THR A 76 5.14 -7.62 10.25
CA THR A 76 4.08 -8.41 10.91
C THR A 76 2.97 -8.79 9.95
N ILE A 77 2.45 -7.83 9.17
CA ILE A 77 1.39 -8.05 8.18
C ILE A 77 1.83 -9.02 7.08
N ARG A 78 3.07 -8.92 6.60
CA ARG A 78 3.59 -9.81 5.56
C ARG A 78 3.72 -11.26 6.05
N ASN A 79 4.09 -11.45 7.31
CA ASN A 79 4.23 -12.76 7.93
C ASN A 79 2.89 -13.38 8.35
N TYR A 80 1.80 -12.61 8.33
CA TYR A 80 0.46 -13.11 8.54
C TYR A 80 -0.06 -13.83 7.29
N THR A 81 -0.75 -14.95 7.50
CA THR A 81 -1.48 -15.67 6.46
C THR A 81 -2.97 -15.54 6.74
N THR A 82 -3.72 -15.04 5.76
CA THR A 82 -5.18 -14.88 5.87
C THR A 82 -5.87 -16.25 5.90
N PRO A 83 -7.17 -16.31 6.29
CA PRO A 83 -7.96 -17.54 6.18
C PRO A 83 -8.05 -18.09 4.75
N SER A 84 -7.92 -17.23 3.73
CA SER A 84 -7.87 -17.62 2.31
C SER A 84 -6.50 -18.15 1.86
N GLY A 85 -5.49 -18.18 2.76
CA GLY A 85 -4.14 -18.66 2.45
C GLY A 85 -3.23 -17.64 1.78
N GLN A 86 -3.64 -16.37 1.70
CA GLN A 86 -2.84 -15.31 1.09
C GLN A 86 -1.92 -14.66 2.14
N HIS A 87 -0.78 -14.13 1.71
CA HIS A 87 0.03 -13.27 2.58
C HIS A 87 -0.76 -12.01 2.92
N GLY A 88 -0.65 -11.54 4.16
CA GLY A 88 -1.40 -10.38 4.63
C GLY A 88 -1.12 -9.12 3.81
N ILE A 89 0.09 -8.96 3.27
CA ILE A 89 0.41 -7.81 2.42
C ILE A 89 -0.34 -7.83 1.07
N ASP A 90 -0.64 -9.02 0.54
CA ASP A 90 -1.43 -9.19 -0.68
C ASP A 90 -2.90 -8.92 -0.41
N ALA A 91 -3.41 -9.41 0.72
CA ALA A 91 -4.76 -9.10 1.18
C ALA A 91 -4.96 -7.59 1.42
N MET A 92 -3.90 -6.90 1.85
CA MET A 92 -3.87 -5.44 1.98
C MET A 92 -3.58 -4.69 0.67
N GLN A 93 -3.43 -5.40 -0.45
CA GLN A 93 -3.24 -4.85 -1.78
C GLN A 93 -1.91 -4.08 -1.95
N ASN A 94 -0.83 -4.54 -1.32
CA ASN A 94 0.55 -4.11 -1.58
C ASN A 94 0.74 -2.59 -1.60
N GLY A 95 1.12 -2.00 -2.73
CA GLY A 95 1.37 -0.55 -2.83
C GLY A 95 0.15 0.31 -2.50
N ARG A 96 -1.07 -0.21 -2.61
CA ARG A 96 -2.27 0.49 -2.13
C ARG A 96 -2.28 0.61 -0.61
N PHE A 97 -1.85 -0.43 0.11
CA PHE A 97 -1.68 -0.38 1.56
C PHE A 97 -0.78 0.78 1.96
N ALA A 98 0.39 0.88 1.32
CA ALA A 98 1.35 1.96 1.60
C ALA A 98 0.71 3.34 1.44
N ARG A 99 -0.01 3.58 0.34
CA ARG A 99 -0.70 4.84 0.08
C ARG A 99 -1.78 5.13 1.12
N ASN A 100 -2.63 4.16 1.40
CA ASN A 100 -3.73 4.30 2.36
C ASN A 100 -3.21 4.64 3.76
N VAL A 101 -2.11 4.00 4.19
CA VAL A 101 -1.46 4.30 5.48
C VAL A 101 -0.97 5.75 5.51
N ILE A 102 -0.28 6.22 4.46
CA ILE A 102 0.19 7.61 4.41
C ILE A 102 -0.97 8.60 4.42
N GLU A 103 -2.01 8.40 3.61
CA GLU A 103 -3.18 9.28 3.57
C GLU A 103 -3.88 9.35 4.94
N ARG A 104 -3.98 8.21 5.62
CA ARG A 104 -4.58 8.17 6.95
C ARG A 104 -3.69 8.82 8.00
N ALA A 105 -2.38 8.62 7.91
CA ALA A 105 -1.41 9.22 8.81
C ALA A 105 -1.34 10.75 8.66
N GLU A 106 -1.51 11.28 7.45
CA GLU A 106 -1.69 12.72 7.21
C GLU A 106 -2.90 13.26 8.01
N GLY A 107 -4.04 12.55 7.98
CA GLY A 107 -5.22 12.93 8.77
C GLY A 107 -5.02 12.88 10.28
N PHE A 108 -4.26 11.88 10.78
CA PHE A 108 -3.91 11.80 12.20
C PHE A 108 -2.95 12.91 12.62
N ARG A 109 -1.91 13.20 11.81
CA ARG A 109 -1.03 14.36 11.99
C ARG A 109 -1.84 15.65 12.08
N ASP A 110 -2.74 15.89 11.14
CA ASP A 110 -3.52 17.13 11.08
C ASP A 110 -4.39 17.28 12.35
N THR A 111 -4.99 16.20 12.82
CA THR A 111 -5.75 16.17 14.07
C THR A 111 -4.86 16.50 15.28
N ARG A 112 -3.65 15.90 15.34
CA ARG A 112 -2.65 16.17 16.38
C ARG A 112 -2.21 17.63 16.39
N VAL A 113 -1.90 18.22 15.23
CA VAL A 113 -1.47 19.62 15.11
C VAL A 113 -2.59 20.59 15.50
N VAL A 114 -3.84 20.30 15.12
CA VAL A 114 -5.00 21.08 15.56
C VAL A 114 -5.14 21.03 17.09
N ALA A 115 -4.95 19.87 17.71
CA ALA A 115 -4.98 19.71 19.16
C ALA A 115 -3.85 20.50 19.85
N GLN A 116 -2.63 20.45 19.33
CA GLN A 116 -1.48 21.26 19.79
C GLN A 116 -1.82 22.76 19.77
N LYS A 117 -2.39 23.26 18.67
CA LYS A 117 -2.79 24.67 18.57
C LYS A 117 -3.86 25.05 19.60
N ARG A 118 -4.87 24.18 19.80
CA ARG A 118 -5.93 24.39 20.78
C ARG A 118 -5.41 24.38 22.22
N ALA A 119 -4.36 23.62 22.50
CA ALA A 119 -3.67 23.60 23.78
C ALA A 119 -2.79 24.85 24.02
N GLY A 120 -2.80 25.83 23.10
CA GLY A 120 -2.00 27.05 23.21
C GLY A 120 -0.52 26.86 22.89
N GLN A 121 -0.13 25.69 22.37
CA GLN A 121 1.24 25.42 21.98
C GLN A 121 1.52 26.05 20.60
N PRO A 122 2.73 26.57 20.35
CA PRO A 122 3.12 27.08 19.04
C PRO A 122 3.11 25.94 18.02
N VAL A 123 2.72 26.25 16.78
CA VAL A 123 2.74 25.31 15.64
C VAL A 123 3.72 25.85 14.62
N SER A 124 4.67 25.01 14.24
CA SER A 124 5.70 25.27 13.23
C SER A 124 5.29 24.72 11.87
N VAL A 125 6.04 25.07 10.82
CA VAL A 125 5.91 24.44 9.51
C VAL A 125 6.32 22.97 9.57
N GLN A 126 7.30 22.61 10.40
CA GLN A 126 7.70 21.21 10.58
C GLN A 126 6.55 20.36 11.13
N ASP A 127 5.75 20.89 12.07
CA ASP A 127 4.60 20.17 12.63
C ASP A 127 3.57 19.82 11.56
N LEU A 128 3.42 20.67 10.54
CA LEU A 128 2.51 20.43 9.40
C LEU A 128 3.06 19.41 8.40
N GLN A 129 4.34 19.08 8.46
CA GLN A 129 5.01 18.19 7.51
C GLN A 129 5.30 16.82 8.11
N ILE A 130 5.71 16.78 9.39
CA ILE A 130 6.18 15.56 10.05
C ILE A 130 5.01 14.67 10.47
N ILE A 131 5.02 13.45 9.94
CA ILE A 131 4.24 12.31 10.38
C ILE A 131 5.07 11.54 11.40
N THR A 132 4.53 11.37 12.60
CA THR A 132 5.19 10.70 13.73
C THR A 132 4.82 9.23 13.83
N ALA A 133 5.55 8.49 14.66
CA ALA A 133 5.24 7.10 15.00
C ALA A 133 3.79 6.89 15.45
N THR A 134 3.24 7.80 16.27
CA THR A 134 1.84 7.71 16.73
C THR A 134 0.83 7.88 15.59
N ASP A 135 1.13 8.75 14.62
CA ASP A 135 0.27 8.97 13.46
C ASP A 135 0.25 7.73 12.55
N ILE A 136 1.41 7.10 12.34
CA ILE A 136 1.55 5.85 11.58
C ILE A 136 0.87 4.67 12.27
N ASP A 137 1.08 4.47 13.57
CA ASP A 137 0.45 3.37 14.31
C ASP A 137 -1.08 3.47 14.23
N ALA A 138 -1.63 4.67 14.48
CA ALA A 138 -3.06 4.93 14.36
C ALA A 138 -3.56 4.70 12.91
N ALA A 139 -2.79 5.12 11.91
CA ALA A 139 -3.11 4.89 10.51
C ALA A 139 -3.16 3.40 10.15
N ILE A 140 -2.15 2.63 10.55
CA ILE A 140 -2.07 1.19 10.27
C ILE A 140 -3.22 0.45 10.94
N ARG A 141 -3.45 0.69 12.24
CA ARG A 141 -4.58 0.09 12.97
C ARG A 141 -5.89 0.36 12.26
N SER A 142 -6.09 1.58 11.79
CA SER A 142 -7.33 1.94 11.12
C SER A 142 -7.45 1.39 9.69
N VAL A 143 -6.37 1.29 8.92
CA VAL A 143 -6.40 0.71 7.58
C VAL A 143 -6.61 -0.81 7.67
N CYS A 144 -5.99 -1.47 8.65
CA CYS A 144 -6.19 -2.90 8.91
C CYS A 144 -7.61 -3.21 9.39
N SER A 145 -8.23 -2.36 10.22
CA SER A 145 -9.60 -2.58 10.69
C SER A 145 -10.65 -2.52 9.57
N ASP A 146 -10.36 -1.78 8.49
CA ASP A 146 -11.25 -1.68 7.33
C ASP A 146 -11.20 -2.97 6.47
N ASN A 147 -10.22 -3.84 6.69
CA ASN A 147 -10.06 -5.12 5.99
C ASN A 147 -10.49 -6.30 6.88
N ARG A 148 -11.58 -6.97 6.49
CA ARG A 148 -12.12 -8.12 7.24
C ARG A 148 -11.15 -9.30 7.33
N ASP A 149 -10.29 -9.48 6.33
CA ASP A 149 -9.32 -10.56 6.32
C ASP A 149 -8.18 -10.34 7.32
N MET A 150 -8.07 -9.13 7.87
CA MET A 150 -7.08 -8.75 8.88
C MET A 150 -7.66 -8.71 10.29
N ALA A 151 -8.93 -9.11 10.48
CA ALA A 151 -9.63 -9.02 11.77
C ALA A 151 -8.97 -9.82 12.91
N ALA A 152 -8.13 -10.81 12.57
CA ALA A 152 -7.39 -11.62 13.54
C ALA A 152 -6.02 -11.03 13.92
N ILE A 153 -5.52 -10.02 13.20
CA ILE A 153 -4.33 -9.28 13.63
C ILE A 153 -4.74 -8.34 14.77
N VAL A 154 -4.42 -8.75 15.98
CA VAL A 154 -4.56 -7.93 17.19
C VAL A 154 -3.25 -7.18 17.41
N TRP A 155 -3.34 -5.85 17.51
CA TRP A 155 -2.22 -4.93 17.74
C TRP A 155 -2.23 -4.35 19.15
#